data_AF-A0A523W7F9-F1
#
_entry.id   AF-A0A523W7F9-F1
#
_cell.length_a   1.000
_cell.length_b   1.000
_cell.length_c   1.000
_cell.angle_alpha   90.00
_cell.angle_beta   90.00
_cell.angle_gamma   90.00
#
_symmetry.space_group_name_H-M   'P 1'
#
loop_
_entity.id
_entity.type
_entity.pdbx_description
1 polymer ?
#
loop_
_entity_poly.entity_id
_entity_poly.type
_entity_poly.pdbx_seq_one_letter_code
_entity_poly.pdbx_strand_id
1 'polypeptide(L)' 'YRGLSSSERGAGLGLSIAKRIIEAHGGKIWAVSPSPGSGAGSDFIFTLPKNS' A
#
# COMPACT_ATOMS: atom_id res chain seq x y z
N TYR A 1 -15.09 -6.61 11.06
CA TYR A 1 -15.32 -6.75 9.62
C TYR A 1 -14.19 -7.59 9.04
N ARG A 2 -14.35 -8.91 8.91
CA ARG A 2 -13.39 -9.77 8.19
C ARG A 2 -13.72 -9.61 6.70
N GLY A 3 -12.76 -9.18 5.89
CA GLY A 3 -12.92 -9.10 4.44
C GLY A 3 -13.43 -10.43 3.89
N LEU A 4 -14.48 -10.36 3.07
CA LEU A 4 -15.13 -11.51 2.43
C LEU A 4 -14.06 -12.41 1.78
N SER A 5 -14.19 -13.71 1.99
CA SER A 5 -13.31 -14.74 1.43
C SER A 5 -13.18 -14.56 -0.09
N SER A 6 -12.01 -14.11 -0.52
CA SER A 6 -11.65 -13.89 -1.91
C SER A 6 -11.46 -15.22 -2.62
N SER A 7 -12.53 -15.80 -3.15
CA SER A 7 -12.41 -16.83 -4.20
C SER A 7 -12.10 -16.21 -5.56
N GLU A 8 -12.25 -14.89 -5.71
CA GLU A 8 -11.93 -14.13 -6.91
C GLU A 8 -10.68 -13.30 -6.68
N ARG A 9 -9.68 -13.49 -7.56
CA ARG A 9 -8.50 -12.62 -7.61
C ARG A 9 -8.98 -11.21 -7.95
N GLY A 10 -8.95 -10.30 -6.97
CA GLY A 10 -9.23 -8.89 -7.23
C GLY A 10 -8.27 -8.31 -8.27
N ALA A 11 -8.71 -7.29 -9.01
CA ALA A 11 -7.96 -6.67 -10.11
C ALA A 11 -6.63 -5.99 -9.71
N GLY A 12 -6.20 -6.08 -8.44
CA GLY A 12 -4.94 -5.51 -7.97
C GLY A 12 -4.88 -3.98 -7.90
N LEU A 13 -6.04 -3.30 -7.96
CA LEU A 13 -6.10 -1.83 -8.09
C LEU A 13 -5.86 -1.06 -6.78
N GLY A 14 -5.85 -1.73 -5.63
CA GLY A 14 -5.78 -1.03 -4.33
C GLY A 14 -4.55 -0.14 -4.17
N LEU A 15 -3.36 -0.65 -4.51
CA LEU A 15 -2.11 0.09 -4.33
C LEU A 15 -1.93 1.21 -5.36
N SER A 16 -2.43 1.04 -6.58
CA SER A 16 -2.38 2.09 -7.61
C SER A 16 -3.30 3.26 -7.27
N ILE A 17 -4.49 2.98 -6.73
CA ILE A 17 -5.41 4.00 -6.21
C ILE A 17 -4.77 4.75 -5.03
N ALA A 18 -4.24 4.01 -4.05
CA ALA A 18 -3.58 4.61 -2.89
C ALA A 18 -2.43 5.54 -3.30
N LYS A 19 -1.57 5.09 -4.24
CA LYS A 19 -0.47 5.89 -4.78
C LYS A 19 -0.96 7.20 -5.39
N ARG A 20 -2.00 7.15 -6.22
CA ARG A 20 -2.57 8.34 -6.86
C ARG A 20 -3.13 9.34 -5.85
N ILE A 21 -3.83 8.86 -4.82
CA ILE A 21 -4.35 9.70 -3.75
C ILE A 21 -3.21 10.39 -3.00
N ILE A 22 -2.19 9.63 -2.58
CA ILE A 22 -1.06 10.16 -1.81
C ILE A 22 -0.27 11.18 -2.62
N GLU A 23 0.03 10.89 -3.89
CA GLU A 23 0.74 11.81 -4.78
C GLU A 23 -0.07 13.10 -5.05
N ALA A 24 -1.40 13.01 -5.19
CA ALA A 24 -2.26 14.17 -5.34
C ALA A 24 -2.26 15.11 -4.13
N HIS A 25 -1.98 14.58 -2.93
CA HIS A 25 -1.80 15.36 -1.70
C HIS A 25 -0.34 15.80 -1.48
N GLY A 26 0.53 15.68 -2.48
CA GLY A 26 1.96 16.03 -2.37
C GLY A 26 2.76 15.05 -1.49
N GLY A 27 2.19 13.88 -1.19
CA GLY A 27 2.79 12.85 -0.39
C GLY A 27 3.73 11.93 -1.15
N LYS A 28 4.29 10.95 -0.42
CA LYS A 28 5.15 9.89 -0.97
C LYS A 28 4.68 8.55 -0.45
N ILE A 29 4.83 7.49 -1.25
CA ILE A 29 4.52 6.10 -0.87
C ILE A 29 5.63 5.17 -1.37
N TRP A 30 6.00 4.19 -0.57
CA TRP A 30 6.94 3.13 -0.93
C TRP A 30 6.68 1.86 -0.11
N ALA A 31 7.28 0.76 -0.53
CA ALA A 31 7.22 -0.50 0.19
C ALA A 31 8.64 -0.98 0.50
N VAL A 32 8.83 -1.54 1.69
CA VAL A 32 10.06 -2.22 2.10
C VAL A 32 9.70 -3.68 2.32
N SER A 33 10.33 -4.56 1.55
CA SER A 33 10.24 -5.99 1.80
C SER A 33 11.60 -6.47 2.28
N PRO A 34 11.67 -7.21 3.40
CA PRO A 34 12.87 -7.95 3.77
C PRO A 34 13.20 -9.00 2.70
N SER A 35 14.40 -9.54 2.77
CA SER A 35 14.90 -10.51 1.80
C SER A 35 13.92 -11.68 1.62
N PRO A 36 13.77 -12.19 0.38
CA PRO A 36 12.96 -13.38 0.13
C PRO A 36 13.39 -14.53 1.04
N GLY A 37 12.42 -15.23 1.65
CA GLY A 37 12.69 -16.38 2.52
C GLY A 37 12.92 -16.05 4.00
N SER A 38 12.89 -14.78 4.41
CA SER A 38 13.02 -14.37 5.82
C SER A 38 11.78 -14.66 6.69
N GLY A 39 10.63 -14.98 6.07
CA GLY A 39 9.35 -15.17 6.76
C GLY A 39 8.72 -13.89 7.33
N ALA A 40 9.43 -12.75 7.24
CA ALA A 40 8.93 -11.45 7.66
C ALA A 40 8.00 -10.84 6.59
N GLY A 41 7.00 -10.09 7.05
CA GLY A 41 6.06 -9.36 6.18
C GLY A 41 6.69 -8.17 5.47
N SER A 42 5.91 -7.47 4.65
CA SER A 42 6.33 -6.22 4.00
C SER A 42 5.73 -5.01 4.70
N ASP A 43 6.51 -3.94 4.81
CA ASP A 43 6.05 -2.65 5.29
C ASP A 43 5.63 -1.77 4.11
N PHE A 44 4.42 -1.19 4.17
CA PHE A 44 3.92 -0.22 3.21
C PHE A 44 3.82 1.13 3.91
N ILE A 45 4.62 2.09 3.46
CA ILE A 45 4.87 3.33 4.18
C ILE A 45 4.47 4.49 3.28
N PHE A 46 3.84 5.52 3.86
CA PHE A 46 3.55 6.76 3.17
C PHE A 46 3.74 7.97 4.08
N THR A 47 3.91 9.13 3.46
CA THR A 47 3.95 10.42 4.14
C THR A 47 3.04 11.42 3.44
N LEU A 48 2.50 12.35 4.21
CA LEU A 48 1.74 13.50 3.71
C LEU A 48 2.36 14.79 4.30
N PRO A 49 2.39 15.90 3.54
CA PRO A 49 2.72 17.21 4.10
C PRO A 49 1.76 17.57 5.25
N LYS A 50 2.28 18.14 6.33
CA LYS A 50 1.50 18.45 7.54
C LYS A 50 0.70 19.76 7.43
N ASN A 51 1.13 20.70 6.60
CA ASN A 51 0.49 22.00 6.42
C ASN A 51 0.38 22.34 4.93
N SER A 52 -0.76 22.93 4.54
CA SER A 52 -0.93 23.74 3.32
C SER A 52 -0.52 25.18 3.60
#